data_AF-A0A4Q3XM90-F1
#
_entry.id   AF-A0A4Q3XM90-F1
#
_cell.length_a   1.000
_cell.length_b   1.000
_cell.length_c   1.000
_cell.angle_alpha   90.00
_cell.angle_beta   90.00
_cell.angle_gamma   90.00
#
_symmetry.space_group_name_H-M   'P 1'
#
loop_
_entity.id
_entity.type
_entity.pdbx_description
1 polymer ?
#
loop_
_entity_poly.entity_id
_entity_poly.type
_entity_poly.pdbx_seq_one_letter_code
_entity_poly.pdbx_strand_id
1 'polypeptide(L)'
;MRTPGLVGLRADMADLNKKINRFTHIVSQIGDAGGLCDEDLFTDPAQQARYDIEQVWLRHLPPADRDQHPMRRYVFGVDFLGSLNDPSFQLANRQQIIAAAVDVLTRRAYTNGRKAHPQLAGEGGRQVIRHDGASAYRCTIITKSGGPRLLWWELTDGTVELARVAHHDDHKIR
;
A
#
# COMPACT_ATOMS: atom_id res chain seq x y z
N MET A 1 -15.10 45.76 3.19
CA MET A 1 -14.68 44.68 2.26
C MET A 1 -13.35 44.15 2.75
N ARG A 2 -13.30 42.98 3.42
CA ARG A 2 -12.04 42.35 3.86
C ARG A 2 -11.67 41.29 2.83
N THR A 3 -10.55 41.48 2.15
CA THR A 3 -9.92 40.46 1.31
C THR A 3 -9.47 39.29 2.19
N PRO A 4 -9.76 38.02 1.82
CA PRO A 4 -9.18 36.88 2.51
C PRO A 4 -7.66 36.92 2.30
N GLY A 5 -6.91 37.00 3.39
CA GLY A 5 -5.45 37.03 3.33
C GLY A 5 -4.87 35.76 2.69
N LEU A 6 -3.75 35.90 1.99
CA LEU A 6 -3.01 34.84 1.26
C LEU A 6 -2.81 33.52 2.05
N VAL A 7 -2.88 33.59 3.38
CA VAL A 7 -2.75 32.44 4.29
C VAL A 7 -4.00 31.52 4.24
N GLY A 8 -5.20 32.09 4.12
CA GLY A 8 -6.44 31.32 4.03
C GLY A 8 -6.52 30.50 2.74
N LEU A 9 -6.11 31.11 1.62
CA LEU A 9 -6.09 30.45 0.30
C LEU A 9 -5.17 29.22 0.26
N ARG A 10 -4.03 29.25 0.97
CA ARG A 10 -3.11 28.12 1.06
C ARG A 10 -3.67 26.95 1.87
N ALA A 11 -4.35 27.25 2.98
CA ALA A 11 -5.00 26.24 3.80
C ALA A 11 -6.15 25.56 3.04
N ASP A 12 -6.96 26.36 2.33
CA ASP A 12 -8.07 25.86 1.51
C ASP A 12 -7.57 24.99 0.35
N MET A 13 -6.46 25.36 -0.29
CA MET A 13 -5.83 24.57 -1.36
C MET A 13 -5.25 23.24 -0.86
N ALA A 14 -4.65 23.24 0.34
CA ALA A 14 -4.15 22.02 0.96
C ALA A 14 -5.28 21.06 1.30
N ASP A 15 -6.40 21.58 1.82
CA ASP A 15 -7.58 20.79 2.16
C ASP A 15 -8.30 20.27 0.90
N LEU A 16 -8.30 21.04 -0.18
CA LEU A 16 -8.80 20.62 -1.49
C LEU A 16 -7.92 19.51 -2.10
N ASN A 17 -6.60 19.64 -2.05
CA ASN A 17 -5.68 18.58 -2.48
C ASN A 17 -5.85 17.30 -1.65
N LYS A 18 -6.11 17.44 -0.34
CA LYS A 18 -6.40 16.30 0.53
C LYS A 18 -7.69 15.58 0.12
N LYS A 19 -8.73 16.35 -0.25
CA LYS A 19 -10.01 15.83 -0.75
C LYS A 19 -9.86 15.19 -2.14
N ILE A 20 -9.11 15.81 -3.05
CA ILE A 20 -8.80 15.25 -4.38
C ILE A 20 -8.03 13.94 -4.22
N ASN A 21 -6.96 13.90 -3.43
CA ASN A 21 -6.19 12.68 -3.17
C ASN A 21 -7.05 11.57 -2.55
N ARG A 22 -7.99 11.94 -1.67
CA ARG A 22 -8.97 11.01 -1.11
C ARG A 22 -9.94 10.50 -2.19
N PHE A 23 -10.33 11.35 -3.13
CA PHE A 23 -11.21 10.99 -4.26
C PHE A 23 -10.50 10.09 -5.27
N THR A 24 -9.24 10.35 -5.61
CA THR A 24 -8.41 9.48 -6.46
C THR A 24 -8.26 8.09 -5.83
N HIS A 25 -8.12 8.02 -4.50
CA HIS A 25 -8.09 6.76 -3.77
C HIS A 25 -9.43 6.01 -3.84
N ILE A 26 -10.57 6.72 -3.77
CA ILE A 26 -11.91 6.13 -3.93
C ILE A 26 -12.12 5.62 -5.36
N VAL A 27 -11.69 6.37 -6.37
CA VAL A 27 -11.77 5.93 -7.77
C VAL A 27 -10.90 4.69 -8.01
N SER A 28 -9.72 4.56 -7.38
CA SER A 28 -8.96 3.29 -7.45
C SER A 28 -9.64 2.10 -6.75
N GLN A 29 -10.61 2.35 -5.88
CA GLN A 29 -11.41 1.30 -5.22
C GLN A 29 -12.68 0.93 -6.00
N ILE A 30 -13.10 1.77 -6.95
CA ILE A 30 -14.13 1.44 -7.94
C ILE A 30 -13.38 0.77 -9.08
N GLY A 31 -13.47 -0.56 -9.18
CA GLY A 31 -12.79 -1.32 -10.22
C GLY A 31 -13.17 -0.80 -11.61
N ASP A 32 -12.23 -0.12 -12.26
CA ASP A 32 -12.32 0.20 -13.68
C ASP A 32 -12.38 -1.10 -14.46
N ALA A 33 -13.13 -1.10 -15.57
CA ALA A 33 -13.49 -2.26 -16.38
C ALA A 33 -12.31 -2.85 -17.22
N GLY A 34 -11.10 -2.81 -16.68
CA GLY A 34 -9.86 -3.40 -17.19
C GLY A 34 -8.74 -3.12 -16.21
N GLY A 35 -8.50 -4.07 -15.30
CA GLY A 35 -7.52 -3.91 -14.24
C GLY A 35 -6.10 -4.02 -14.77
N LEU A 36 -5.21 -3.14 -14.29
CA LEU A 36 -3.79 -3.11 -14.69
C LEU A 36 -3.03 -4.42 -14.41
N CYS A 37 -3.62 -5.30 -13.60
CA CYS A 37 -3.04 -6.55 -13.15
C CYS A 37 -3.89 -7.76 -13.56
N ASP A 38 -4.76 -7.62 -14.59
CA ASP A 38 -5.69 -8.68 -15.01
C ASP A 38 -5.04 -9.69 -15.96
N GLU A 39 -3.97 -9.32 -16.67
CA GLU A 39 -3.25 -10.19 -17.60
C GLU A 39 -1.78 -10.36 -17.18
N ASP A 40 -1.33 -11.61 -17.08
CA ASP A 40 0.07 -11.94 -16.89
C ASP A 40 0.82 -11.84 -18.24
N LEU A 41 1.76 -10.91 -18.33
CA LEU A 41 2.65 -10.69 -19.47
C LEU A 41 3.97 -11.47 -19.33
N PHE A 42 4.30 -11.91 -18.11
CA PHE A 42 5.52 -12.63 -17.79
C PHE A 42 5.20 -13.98 -17.16
N THR A 43 6.01 -14.99 -17.50
CA THR A 43 5.92 -16.33 -16.89
C THR A 43 6.58 -16.43 -15.52
N ASP A 44 7.55 -15.54 -15.22
CA ASP A 44 8.11 -15.39 -13.88
C ASP A 44 7.18 -14.52 -13.00
N PRO A 45 6.58 -15.08 -11.93
CA PRO A 45 5.70 -14.32 -11.05
C PRO A 45 6.38 -13.12 -10.38
N ALA A 46 7.68 -13.21 -10.12
CA ALA A 46 8.42 -12.08 -9.52
C ALA A 46 8.55 -10.94 -10.53
N GLN A 47 8.91 -11.25 -11.78
CA GLN A 47 8.95 -10.26 -12.86
C GLN A 47 7.57 -9.62 -13.09
N GLN A 48 6.51 -10.42 -13.13
CA GLN A 48 5.16 -9.90 -13.28
C GLN A 48 4.78 -8.96 -12.12
N ALA A 49 5.01 -9.34 -10.87
CA ALA A 49 4.69 -8.50 -9.72
C ALA A 49 5.47 -7.18 -9.73
N ARG A 50 6.72 -7.16 -10.21
CA ARG A 50 7.49 -5.92 -10.40
C ARG A 50 6.87 -5.02 -11.45
N TYR A 51 6.47 -5.60 -12.57
CA TYR A 51 5.79 -4.88 -13.64
C TYR A 51 4.46 -4.29 -13.16
N ASP A 52 3.65 -5.07 -12.43
CA ASP A 52 2.38 -4.60 -11.86
C ASP A 52 2.60 -3.40 -10.92
N ILE A 53 3.59 -3.49 -10.00
CA ILE A 53 3.96 -2.41 -9.08
C ILE A 53 4.38 -1.15 -9.84
N GLU A 54 5.20 -1.29 -10.88
CA GLU A 54 5.65 -0.18 -11.70
C GLU A 54 4.48 0.48 -12.45
N GLN A 55 3.62 -0.30 -13.11
CA GLN A 55 2.46 0.22 -13.83
C GLN A 55 1.50 0.97 -12.90
N VAL A 56 1.20 0.40 -11.74
CA VAL A 56 0.33 1.05 -10.76
C VAL A 56 0.99 2.32 -10.23
N TRP A 57 2.29 2.32 -9.93
CA TRP A 57 2.99 3.52 -9.48
C TRP A 57 2.99 4.65 -10.52
N LEU A 58 3.29 4.34 -11.78
CA LEU A 58 3.31 5.32 -12.86
C LEU A 58 1.93 5.93 -13.16
N ARG A 59 0.87 5.13 -13.03
CA ARG A 59 -0.50 5.55 -13.35
C ARG A 59 -1.24 6.21 -12.19
N HIS A 60 -0.98 5.78 -10.95
CA HIS A 60 -1.71 6.27 -9.77
C HIS A 60 -1.05 7.48 -9.12
N LEU A 61 0.25 7.73 -9.35
CA LEU A 61 0.95 8.89 -8.82
C LEU A 61 1.38 9.83 -9.96
N PRO A 62 0.82 11.06 -10.03
CA PRO A 62 1.31 12.10 -10.93
C PRO A 62 2.82 12.33 -10.75
N PRO A 63 3.54 12.80 -11.79
CA PRO A 63 4.99 13.02 -11.70
C PRO A 63 5.43 13.80 -10.46
N ALA A 64 4.76 14.91 -10.14
CA ALA A 64 5.07 15.73 -8.97
C ALA A 64 4.90 14.99 -7.62
N ASP A 65 3.95 14.07 -7.54
CA ASP A 65 3.75 13.21 -6.36
C ASP A 65 4.86 12.15 -6.26
N ARG A 66 5.35 11.63 -7.40
CA ARG A 66 6.44 10.66 -7.44
C ARG A 66 7.76 11.27 -6.98
N ASP A 67 7.99 12.55 -7.25
CA ASP A 67 9.16 13.28 -6.76
C ASP A 67 9.11 13.48 -5.24
N GLN A 68 7.93 13.77 -4.69
CA GLN A 68 7.74 13.95 -3.24
C GLN A 68 7.71 12.61 -2.48
N HIS A 69 7.25 11.55 -3.15
CA HIS A 69 7.08 10.21 -2.58
C HIS A 69 7.75 9.16 -3.47
N PRO A 70 9.10 9.18 -3.57
CA PRO A 70 9.82 8.23 -4.41
C PRO A 70 9.62 6.80 -3.88
N MET A 71 9.53 5.85 -4.82
CA MET A 71 9.44 4.43 -4.48
C MET A 71 10.74 3.99 -3.81
N ARG A 72 10.64 3.34 -2.65
CA ARG A 72 11.78 2.74 -1.96
C ARG A 72 12.30 1.49 -2.67
N ARG A 73 13.55 1.14 -2.38
CA ARG A 73 14.06 -0.22 -2.64
C ARG A 73 13.16 -1.23 -1.95
N TYR A 74 12.90 -2.34 -2.63
CA TYR A 74 12.09 -3.41 -2.07
C TYR A 74 12.51 -4.78 -2.56
N VAL A 75 12.15 -5.78 -1.77
CA VAL A 75 12.25 -7.19 -2.08
C VAL A 75 10.93 -7.88 -1.78
N PHE A 76 10.74 -9.08 -2.35
CA PHE A 76 9.60 -9.93 -2.02
C PHE A 76 10.02 -10.93 -0.95
N GLY A 77 9.24 -10.99 0.13
CA GLY A 77 9.32 -12.08 1.10
C GLY A 77 8.85 -13.39 0.45
N VAL A 78 9.24 -14.51 1.06
CA VAL A 78 9.01 -15.85 0.52
C VAL A 78 7.54 -16.16 0.23
N ASP A 79 6.63 -15.61 1.04
CA ASP A 79 5.19 -15.87 0.94
C ASP A 79 4.45 -14.86 0.05
N PHE A 80 5.09 -13.75 -0.33
CA PHE A 80 4.38 -12.62 -0.93
C PHE A 80 3.76 -12.97 -2.27
N LEU A 81 4.56 -13.51 -3.19
CA LEU A 81 4.10 -13.84 -4.54
C LEU A 81 3.01 -14.92 -4.51
N GLY A 82 3.15 -15.92 -3.65
CA GLY A 82 2.11 -16.94 -3.45
C GLY A 82 0.81 -16.35 -2.90
N SER A 83 0.89 -15.36 -2.01
CA SER A 83 -0.29 -14.72 -1.41
C SER A 83 -1.05 -13.77 -2.34
N LEU A 84 -0.45 -13.30 -3.45
CA LEU A 84 -1.13 -12.39 -4.40
C LEU A 84 -2.32 -13.06 -5.10
N ASN A 85 -2.23 -14.37 -5.31
CA ASN A 85 -3.20 -15.16 -6.08
C ASN A 85 -3.98 -16.13 -5.19
N ASP A 86 -3.94 -15.95 -3.86
CA ASP A 86 -4.67 -16.83 -2.94
C ASP A 86 -6.19 -16.61 -3.10
N PRO A 87 -6.93 -17.64 -3.56
CA PRO A 87 -8.36 -17.51 -3.85
C PRO A 87 -9.22 -17.30 -2.60
N SER A 88 -8.65 -17.45 -1.40
CA SER A 88 -9.36 -17.13 -0.15
C SER A 88 -9.57 -15.63 0.05
N PHE A 89 -8.82 -14.76 -0.63
CA PHE A 89 -8.96 -13.30 -0.54
C PHE A 89 -10.08 -12.73 -1.43
N GLN A 90 -11.30 -13.24 -1.27
CA GLN A 90 -12.46 -12.86 -2.11
C GLN A 90 -12.85 -11.37 -2.05
N LEU A 91 -12.39 -10.65 -1.04
CA LEU A 91 -12.73 -9.24 -0.83
C LEU A 91 -11.80 -8.26 -1.53
N ALA A 92 -10.62 -8.69 -1.98
CA ALA A 92 -9.65 -7.83 -2.65
C ALA A 92 -9.10 -8.48 -3.91
N ASN A 93 -9.04 -7.72 -5.01
CA ASN A 93 -8.38 -8.20 -6.23
C ASN A 93 -6.87 -7.87 -6.22
N ARG A 94 -6.14 -8.47 -7.16
CA ARG A 94 -4.70 -8.28 -7.32
C ARG A 94 -4.30 -6.80 -7.45
N GLN A 95 -5.02 -6.03 -8.26
CA GLN A 95 -4.72 -4.60 -8.44
C GLN A 95 -4.85 -3.81 -7.12
N GLN A 96 -5.84 -4.11 -6.27
CA GLN A 96 -6.00 -3.47 -4.97
C GLN A 96 -4.85 -3.83 -4.01
N ILE A 97 -4.38 -5.07 -4.05
CA ILE A 97 -3.21 -5.52 -3.29
C ILE A 97 -1.96 -4.78 -3.77
N ILE A 98 -1.73 -4.72 -5.08
CA ILE A 98 -0.58 -4.01 -5.67
C ILE A 98 -0.64 -2.51 -5.37
N ALA A 99 -1.81 -1.88 -5.43
CA ALA A 99 -1.98 -0.49 -5.03
C ALA A 99 -1.63 -0.25 -3.55
N ALA A 100 -1.99 -1.19 -2.66
CA ALA A 100 -1.57 -1.11 -1.26
C ALA A 100 -0.05 -1.26 -1.10
N ALA A 101 0.59 -2.13 -1.90
CA ALA A 101 2.04 -2.25 -1.93
C ALA A 101 2.70 -0.94 -2.40
N VAL A 102 2.22 -0.32 -3.49
CA VAL A 102 2.72 0.99 -3.96
C VAL A 102 2.58 2.06 -2.88
N ASP A 103 1.46 2.10 -2.17
CA ASP A 103 1.27 3.02 -1.04
C ASP A 103 2.30 2.80 0.08
N VAL A 104 2.65 1.55 0.39
CA VAL A 104 3.69 1.22 1.38
C VAL A 104 5.07 1.63 0.86
N LEU A 105 5.40 1.30 -0.39
CA LEU A 105 6.70 1.57 -1.00
C LEU A 105 6.98 3.07 -1.12
N THR A 106 5.94 3.88 -1.31
CA THR A 106 6.00 5.35 -1.39
C THR A 106 5.74 6.06 -0.05
N ARG A 107 5.61 5.30 1.06
CA ARG A 107 5.27 5.78 2.42
C ARG A 107 3.91 6.47 2.56
N ARG A 108 3.07 6.44 1.52
CA ARG A 108 1.72 7.00 1.54
C ARG A 108 0.76 6.19 2.41
N ALA A 109 1.04 4.91 2.66
CA ALA A 109 0.21 4.07 3.53
C ALA A 109 0.00 4.66 4.95
N TYR A 110 0.93 5.49 5.43
CA TYR A 110 0.81 6.18 6.72
C TYR A 110 -0.10 7.41 6.69
N THR A 111 -0.40 7.96 5.51
CA THR A 111 -1.10 9.25 5.36
C THR A 111 -2.39 9.17 4.55
N ASN A 112 -2.58 8.12 3.74
CA ASN A 112 -3.70 8.00 2.81
C ASN A 112 -4.89 7.16 3.32
N GLY A 113 -4.95 6.86 4.62
CA GLY A 113 -6.08 6.16 5.23
C GLY A 113 -6.01 4.64 5.19
N ARG A 114 -4.90 4.04 4.74
CA ARG A 114 -4.63 2.59 4.76
C ARG A 114 -4.51 1.97 6.16
N LYS A 115 -4.63 2.75 7.24
CA LYS A 115 -4.47 2.29 8.63
C LYS A 115 -3.15 1.52 8.81
N ALA A 116 -2.05 2.10 8.36
CA ALA A 116 -0.73 1.52 8.56
C ALA A 116 -0.34 1.58 10.05
N HIS A 117 -0.05 0.42 10.64
CA HIS A 117 0.28 0.26 12.05
C HIS A 117 1.38 -0.78 12.24
N PRO A 118 2.14 -0.71 13.35
CA PRO A 118 3.00 -1.81 13.77
C PRO A 118 2.24 -3.14 13.82
N GLN A 119 2.87 -4.21 13.34
CA GLN A 119 2.36 -5.55 13.53
C GLN A 119 2.77 -6.03 14.92
N LEU A 120 1.79 -6.36 15.74
CA LEU A 120 2.02 -6.75 17.14
C LEU A 120 2.04 -8.27 17.30
N ALA A 121 2.83 -8.75 18.27
CA ALA A 121 2.81 -10.14 18.70
C ALA A 121 1.52 -10.43 19.48
N GLY A 122 0.45 -10.77 18.75
CA GLY A 122 -0.89 -10.94 19.32
C GLY A 122 -1.58 -9.61 19.64
N GLU A 123 -2.73 -9.69 20.29
CA GLU A 123 -3.53 -8.52 20.66
C GLU A 123 -2.86 -7.74 21.80
N GLY A 124 -2.63 -6.43 21.61
CA GLY A 124 -1.98 -5.58 22.60
C GLY A 124 -0.48 -5.86 22.85
N GLY A 125 0.12 -6.77 22.08
CA GLY A 125 1.54 -7.13 22.21
C GLY A 125 2.51 -6.03 21.77
N ARG A 126 3.81 -6.29 21.92
CA ARG A 126 4.86 -5.43 21.35
C ARG A 126 4.93 -5.61 19.84
N GLN A 127 5.47 -4.61 19.14
CA GLN A 127 5.79 -4.74 17.72
C GLN A 127 6.71 -5.94 17.49
N VAL A 128 6.42 -6.74 16.47
CA VAL A 128 7.27 -7.86 16.07
C VAL A 128 8.55 -7.29 15.45
N ILE A 129 9.69 -7.69 16.01
CA ILE A 129 11.03 -7.39 15.51
C ILE A 129 11.68 -8.72 15.12
N ARG A 130 12.17 -8.81 13.89
CA ARG A 130 12.91 -9.98 13.39
C ARG A 130 14.34 -9.97 13.95
N HIS A 131 15.01 -11.12 13.96
CA HIS A 131 16.34 -11.28 14.53
C HIS A 131 17.42 -10.36 13.91
N ASP A 132 17.21 -9.90 12.67
CA ASP A 132 18.06 -8.95 11.94
C ASP A 132 17.73 -7.47 12.25
N GLY A 133 16.79 -7.22 13.18
CA GLY A 133 16.33 -5.88 13.55
C GLY A 133 15.21 -5.33 12.68
N ALA A 134 14.73 -6.08 11.68
CA ALA A 134 13.63 -5.62 10.84
C ALA A 134 12.33 -5.48 11.63
N SER A 135 11.58 -4.41 11.37
CA SER A 135 10.37 -4.06 12.11
C SER A 135 9.12 -4.39 11.31
N ALA A 136 8.18 -5.13 11.91
CA ALA A 136 6.98 -5.58 11.22
C ALA A 136 5.86 -4.52 11.23
N TYR A 137 5.16 -4.40 10.11
CA TYR A 137 4.02 -3.52 9.93
C TYR A 137 2.89 -4.19 9.17
N ARG A 138 1.70 -3.59 9.27
CA ARG A 138 0.49 -4.01 8.55
C ARG A 138 -0.33 -2.80 8.10
N CYS A 139 -1.12 -2.97 7.05
CA CYS A 139 -2.13 -1.99 6.61
C CYS A 139 -3.32 -2.70 5.96
N THR A 140 -4.46 -2.02 5.85
CA THR A 140 -5.67 -2.57 5.21
C THR A 140 -5.61 -2.41 3.68
N ILE A 141 -5.90 -3.48 2.93
CA ILE A 141 -5.96 -3.43 1.46
C ILE A 141 -7.29 -2.85 0.95
N ILE A 142 -8.36 -2.95 1.74
CA ILE A 142 -9.65 -2.33 1.46
C ILE A 142 -10.25 -1.81 2.76
N THR A 143 -11.06 -0.77 2.68
CA THR A 143 -11.79 -0.23 3.84
C THR A 143 -13.13 -0.93 4.04
N LYS A 144 -13.11 -2.27 4.09
CA LYS A 144 -14.27 -3.12 4.45
C LYS A 144 -13.96 -3.94 5.69
N SER A 145 -14.97 -4.19 6.52
CA SER A 145 -14.82 -5.08 7.68
C SER A 145 -14.39 -6.47 7.21
N GLY A 146 -13.44 -7.10 7.92
CA GLY A 146 -12.87 -8.40 7.55
C GLY A 146 -11.95 -8.38 6.32
N GLY A 147 -11.65 -7.21 5.74
CA GLY A 147 -10.79 -7.10 4.56
C GLY A 147 -9.34 -7.55 4.82
N PRO A 148 -8.65 -8.09 3.81
CA PRO A 148 -7.28 -8.57 3.95
C PRO A 148 -6.31 -7.43 4.27
N ARG A 149 -5.16 -7.81 4.83
CA ARG A 149 -4.09 -6.91 5.21
C ARG A 149 -2.83 -7.22 4.42
N LEU A 150 -2.11 -6.18 4.05
CA LEU A 150 -0.74 -6.29 3.58
C LEU A 150 0.19 -6.20 4.79
N LEU A 151 1.09 -7.17 4.93
CA LEU A 151 2.15 -7.19 5.94
C LEU A 151 3.49 -6.99 5.26
N TRP A 152 4.38 -6.23 5.92
CA TRP A 152 5.74 -5.99 5.43
C TRP A 152 6.72 -5.81 6.57
N TRP A 153 8.00 -5.98 6.25
CA TRP A 153 9.11 -5.60 7.10
C TRP A 153 9.74 -4.29 6.60
N GLU A 154 10.06 -3.41 7.53
CA GLU A 154 11.00 -2.32 7.32
C GLU A 154 12.39 -2.83 7.74
N LEU A 155 13.29 -3.02 6.76
CA LEU A 155 14.66 -3.45 7.03
C LEU A 155 15.49 -2.30 7.59
N THR A 156 16.57 -2.62 8.29
CA THR A 156 17.45 -1.64 8.95
C THR A 156 18.18 -0.71 7.97
N ASP A 157 18.29 -1.09 6.69
CA ASP A 157 18.86 -0.28 5.62
C ASP A 157 17.82 0.61 4.90
N GLY A 158 16.56 0.56 5.32
CA GLY A 158 15.44 1.29 4.72
C GLY A 158 14.79 0.60 3.52
N THR A 159 15.22 -0.61 3.15
CA THR A 159 14.55 -1.46 2.16
C THR A 159 13.24 -2.00 2.75
N VAL A 160 12.21 -2.08 1.91
CA VAL A 160 10.93 -2.71 2.28
C VAL A 160 10.92 -4.16 1.82
N GLU A 161 10.65 -5.10 2.72
CA GLU A 161 10.35 -6.47 2.33
C GLU A 161 8.83 -6.66 2.38
N LEU A 162 8.19 -6.77 1.22
CA LEU A 162 6.77 -7.09 1.12
C LEU A 162 6.60 -8.55 1.54
N ALA A 163 6.03 -8.79 2.72
CA ALA A 163 6.08 -10.12 3.34
C ALA A 163 4.98 -11.03 2.82
N ARG A 164 3.71 -10.60 2.92
CA ARG A 164 2.53 -11.33 2.44
C ARG A 164 1.23 -10.54 2.56
N VAL A 165 0.21 -11.02 1.86
CA VAL A 165 -1.19 -10.75 2.17
C VAL A 165 -1.68 -11.74 3.23
N ALA A 166 -2.48 -11.26 4.18
CA ALA A 166 -3.03 -12.07 5.24
C ALA A 166 -4.49 -11.70 5.52
N HIS A 167 -5.25 -12.66 6.05
CA HIS A 167 -6.59 -12.40 6.58
C HIS A 167 -6.51 -11.47 7.79
N HIS A 168 -7.60 -10.76 8.08
CA HIS A 168 -7.61 -9.74 9.13
C HIS A 168 -7.34 -10.28 10.55
N ASP A 169 -7.58 -11.58 10.77
CA ASP A 169 -7.39 -12.33 12.01
C ASP A 169 -6.05 -13.09 12.05
N ASP A 170 -5.33 -13.16 10.93
CA ASP A 170 -3.99 -13.71 10.90
C ASP A 170 -2.96 -12.64 11.32
N HIS A 171 -2.33 -12.90 12.46
CA HIS A 171 -1.34 -12.01 13.06
C HIS A 171 0.10 -12.46 12.79
N LYS A 172 0.33 -13.47 11.96
CA LYS A 172 1.67 -13.98 11.67
C LYS A 172 2.30 -13.23 10.52
N ILE A 173 3.43 -12.61 10.79
CA ILE A 173 4.39 -12.22 9.77
C ILE A 173 5.47 -13.31 9.74
N ARG A 174 5.72 -13.89 8.57
CA ARG A 174 6.82 -14.85 8.38
C ARG A 174 8.05 -14.13 7.87
#